data_AF-A0A969Q0Q5-F1
#
_entry.id   AF-A0A969Q0Q5-F1
#
_cell.length_a   1.000
_cell.length_b   1.000
_cell.length_c   1.000
_cell.angle_alpha   90.00
_cell.angle_beta   90.00
_cell.angle_gamma   90.00
#
_symmetry.space_group_name_H-M   'P 1'
#
loop_
_entity.id
_entity.type
_entity.pdbx_description
1 polymer ?
#
loop_
_entity_poly.entity_id
_entity_poly.type
_entity_poly.pdbx_seq_one_letter_code
_entity_poly.pdbx_strand_id
1 'polypeptide(L)'
;AHPGTRQLDGSGNLIGGTIFNSTNFSNITVGGTARLNTDFLTGNGTDGWEFNPPATSATTFASAVANGQPLGNALRNLASFAGDPFGAFPARQDTTGSPAVPSVGADVHPLPILTAWGDYSNLRRALQQLDSENYEDLSLADKTTLQTASCTLGMLAYNIDNLQDINYASTTGTETVNRAALLALDTALQADLDGAGSQAAGAGLPTGSTPDNYINALTATNQTVARLVHLKEQVARDRRFGFANVPNTPNRYQYTVQFVSGFNYGGVTYNSGNTIALGFDFSTATGNNFFGFGTPNTVATEQRFIRLATSIAPKSDRPKFPSLFYLFPVAAHNHGGTATTIALAADPSATVTQPATEPYVSNPLYL
;
A
#
# COMPACT_ATOMS: atom_id res chain seq x y z
N ALA A 1 2.78 9.74 15.44
CA ALA A 1 2.39 8.50 14.74
C ALA A 1 1.54 8.88 13.54
N HIS A 2 2.00 8.53 12.33
CA HIS A 2 1.28 8.77 11.07
C HIS A 2 -0.11 8.12 11.12
N PRO A 3 -1.18 8.75 10.61
CA PRO A 3 -2.54 8.19 10.66
C PRO A 3 -2.64 6.78 10.08
N GLY A 4 -1.82 6.48 9.05
CA GLY A 4 -1.79 5.17 8.39
C GLY A 4 -1.16 4.02 9.19
N THR A 5 -0.34 4.30 10.21
CA THR A 5 0.32 3.26 11.03
C THR A 5 -0.44 2.99 12.34
N ARG A 6 -1.60 3.64 12.55
CA ARG A 6 -2.43 3.42 13.73
C ARG A 6 -3.22 2.13 13.58
N GLN A 7 -2.88 1.12 14.38
CA GLN A 7 -3.76 -0.02 14.62
C GLN A 7 -4.72 0.35 15.76
N LEU A 8 -6.01 0.35 15.44
CA LEU A 8 -7.09 0.54 16.40
C LEU A 8 -7.73 -0.82 16.70
N ASP A 9 -8.17 -1.06 17.92
CA ASP A 9 -9.05 -2.19 18.19
C ASP A 9 -10.44 -1.96 17.56
N GLY A 10 -11.29 -2.97 17.61
CA GLY A 10 -12.69 -2.87 17.16
C GLY A 10 -13.53 -1.81 17.90
N SER A 11 -12.97 -1.16 18.94
CA SER A 11 -13.59 -0.06 19.68
C SER A 11 -12.94 1.31 19.39
N GLY A 12 -11.99 1.39 18.45
CA GLY A 12 -11.31 2.64 18.09
C GLY A 12 -10.21 3.07 19.06
N ASN A 13 -9.79 2.23 20.02
CA ASN A 13 -8.71 2.54 20.95
C ASN A 13 -7.34 2.19 20.36
N LEU A 14 -6.32 2.94 20.76
CA LEU A 14 -4.93 2.58 20.48
C LEU A 14 -4.60 1.25 21.15
N ILE A 15 -4.36 0.22 20.36
CA ILE A 15 -3.88 -1.05 20.90
C ILE A 15 -2.46 -0.79 21.42
N GLY A 16 -2.16 -1.14 22.67
CA GLY A 16 -0.78 -1.17 23.20
C GLY A 16 0.17 -2.12 22.45
N GLY A 17 -0.29 -2.72 21.33
CA GLY A 17 0.41 -3.65 20.47
C GLY A 17 1.42 -3.00 19.53
N THR A 18 1.49 -1.67 19.36
CA THR A 18 2.49 -1.08 18.45
C THR A 18 3.94 -1.29 18.91
N ILE A 19 4.21 -1.31 20.23
CA ILE A 19 5.56 -1.59 20.78
C ILE A 19 5.88 -3.11 20.71
N PHE A 20 4.89 -3.96 21.01
CA PHE A 20 5.08 -5.40 20.93
C PHE A 20 5.22 -5.88 19.47
N ASN A 21 4.49 -5.27 18.54
CA ASN A 21 4.59 -5.59 17.11
C ASN A 21 5.92 -5.10 16.54
N SER A 22 6.40 -3.91 16.93
CA SER A 22 7.66 -3.37 16.37
C SER A 22 8.89 -4.20 16.74
N THR A 23 8.83 -4.91 17.87
CA THR A 23 9.91 -5.77 18.38
C THR A 23 9.68 -7.27 18.12
N ASN A 24 8.60 -7.63 17.41
CA ASN A 24 8.34 -9.01 17.01
C ASN A 24 8.96 -9.29 15.64
N PHE A 25 9.93 -10.20 15.61
CA PHE A 25 10.66 -10.55 14.39
C PHE A 25 10.27 -11.94 13.91
N SER A 26 10.00 -12.04 12.62
CA SER A 26 9.75 -13.30 11.95
C SER A 26 10.33 -13.26 10.54
N ASN A 27 10.50 -14.42 9.94
CA ASN A 27 10.81 -14.53 8.52
C ASN A 27 9.59 -15.06 7.78
N ILE A 28 9.44 -14.59 6.55
CA ILE A 28 8.54 -15.16 5.55
C ILE A 28 9.40 -15.78 4.46
N THR A 29 8.92 -16.84 3.83
CA THR A 29 9.57 -17.40 2.64
C THR A 29 8.80 -16.90 1.43
N VAL A 30 9.51 -16.20 0.55
CA VAL A 30 8.99 -15.64 -0.71
C VAL A 30 9.99 -15.93 -1.83
N GLY A 31 9.53 -16.59 -2.89
CA GLY A 31 10.37 -17.02 -4.01
C GLY A 31 11.45 -18.02 -3.60
N GLY A 32 11.12 -18.92 -2.68
CA GLY A 32 12.03 -19.92 -2.10
C GLY A 32 13.10 -19.34 -1.19
N THR A 33 13.06 -18.03 -0.91
CA THR A 33 14.06 -17.34 -0.10
C THR A 33 13.44 -16.83 1.19
N ALA A 34 14.08 -17.13 2.33
CA ALA A 34 13.69 -16.55 3.60
C ALA A 34 14.03 -15.05 3.61
N ARG A 35 13.02 -14.21 3.86
CA ARG A 35 13.12 -12.75 3.95
C ARG A 35 12.57 -12.30 5.29
N LEU A 36 13.16 -11.24 5.84
CA LEU A 36 12.68 -10.61 7.06
C LEU A 36 11.24 -10.10 6.87
N ASN A 37 10.33 -10.50 7.75
CA ASN A 37 8.94 -10.07 7.77
C ASN A 37 8.77 -8.79 8.60
N THR A 38 9.41 -7.73 8.13
CA THR A 38 9.20 -6.38 8.63
C THR A 38 8.13 -5.67 7.79
N ASP A 39 7.39 -4.76 8.38
CA ASP A 39 6.35 -3.97 7.72
C ASP A 39 6.22 -2.59 8.36
N PHE A 40 6.72 -1.57 7.67
CA PHE A 40 6.64 -0.17 8.06
C PHE A 40 5.24 0.44 7.87
N LEU A 41 4.33 -0.23 7.13
CA LEU A 41 2.95 0.22 6.96
C LEU A 41 2.10 -0.10 8.21
N THR A 42 2.39 -1.21 8.88
CA THR A 42 1.66 -1.63 10.10
C THR A 42 2.50 -1.61 11.38
N GLY A 43 3.80 -1.36 11.29
CA GLY A 43 4.73 -1.29 12.42
C GLY A 43 5.18 -2.66 12.95
N ASN A 44 5.12 -3.72 12.13
CA ASN A 44 5.54 -5.06 12.52
C ASN A 44 7.05 -5.25 12.29
N GLY A 45 7.79 -5.68 13.30
CA GLY A 45 9.21 -5.99 13.21
C GLY A 45 10.08 -4.84 12.69
N THR A 46 9.75 -3.59 13.03
CA THR A 46 10.44 -2.39 12.51
C THR A 46 11.53 -1.86 13.42
N ASP A 47 11.60 -2.30 14.69
CA ASP A 47 12.57 -1.81 15.67
C ASP A 47 13.76 -2.78 15.77
N GLY A 48 14.99 -2.34 15.51
CA GLY A 48 16.19 -3.17 15.71
C GLY A 48 16.79 -3.83 14.46
N TRP A 49 16.35 -3.46 13.25
CA TRP A 49 16.98 -3.90 12.00
C TRP A 49 17.77 -2.79 11.33
N GLU A 50 18.95 -3.15 10.81
CA GLU A 50 19.72 -2.32 9.91
C GLU A 50 19.51 -2.82 8.47
N PHE A 51 19.23 -1.89 7.56
CA PHE A 51 19.06 -2.18 6.15
C PHE A 51 20.33 -1.81 5.41
N ASN A 52 20.67 -2.61 4.39
CA ASN A 52 21.74 -2.25 3.48
C ASN A 52 21.42 -0.90 2.82
N PRO A 53 22.41 0.01 2.67
CA PRO A 53 22.20 1.25 1.97
C PRO A 53 21.84 0.95 0.49
N PRO A 54 21.09 1.85 -0.18
CA PRO A 54 20.68 1.67 -1.58
C PRO A 54 21.84 1.51 -2.58
N ALA A 55 23.05 1.91 -2.19
CA ALA A 55 24.27 1.73 -2.97
C ALA A 55 25.49 1.59 -2.04
N THR A 56 26.51 0.87 -2.50
CA THR A 56 27.70 0.53 -1.70
C THR A 56 28.87 1.52 -1.88
N SER A 57 28.76 2.47 -2.80
CA SER A 57 29.76 3.53 -3.02
C SER A 57 29.08 4.85 -3.44
N ALA A 58 29.79 5.97 -3.25
CA ALA A 58 29.33 7.30 -3.67
C ALA A 58 29.04 7.36 -5.18
N THR A 59 29.92 6.80 -6.02
CA THR A 59 29.75 6.79 -7.48
C THR A 59 28.51 6.01 -7.92
N THR A 60 28.29 4.82 -7.34
CA THR A 60 27.09 4.03 -7.61
C THR A 60 25.83 4.72 -7.09
N PHE A 61 25.92 5.41 -5.95
CA PHE A 61 24.80 6.16 -5.39
C PHE A 61 24.44 7.35 -6.27
N ALA A 62 25.41 8.16 -6.68
CA ALA A 62 25.24 9.29 -7.60
C ALA A 62 24.55 8.86 -8.89
N SER A 63 24.96 7.72 -9.44
CA SER A 63 24.32 7.13 -10.61
C SER A 63 22.87 6.73 -10.33
N ALA A 64 22.58 6.12 -9.18
CA ALA A 64 21.22 5.66 -8.83
C ALA A 64 20.22 6.80 -8.57
N VAL A 65 20.67 7.95 -8.05
CA VAL A 65 19.80 9.11 -7.75
C VAL A 65 19.63 10.08 -8.91
N ALA A 66 20.36 9.88 -10.01
CA ALA A 66 20.27 10.70 -11.22
C ALA A 66 18.84 10.73 -11.80
N ASN A 67 18.52 11.79 -12.52
CA ASN A 67 17.20 11.94 -13.16
C ASN A 67 16.94 10.79 -14.15
N GLY A 68 15.71 10.27 -14.15
CA GLY A 68 15.30 9.13 -14.97
C GLY A 68 15.65 7.76 -14.39
N GLN A 69 16.44 7.68 -13.33
CA GLN A 69 16.75 6.42 -12.65
C GLN A 69 15.66 6.05 -11.65
N PRO A 70 15.40 4.76 -11.38
CA PRO A 70 14.29 4.34 -10.51
C PRO A 70 14.31 5.00 -9.12
N LEU A 71 15.46 4.99 -8.43
CA LEU A 71 15.60 5.65 -7.13
C LEU A 71 15.51 7.18 -7.25
N GLY A 72 16.17 7.77 -8.26
CA GLY A 72 16.07 9.20 -8.53
C GLY A 72 14.64 9.68 -8.79
N ASN A 73 13.83 8.91 -9.52
CA ASN A 73 12.43 9.21 -9.77
C ASN A 73 11.60 9.07 -8.50
N ALA A 74 11.82 8.03 -7.69
CA ALA A 74 11.12 7.85 -6.43
C ALA A 74 11.41 9.00 -5.44
N LEU A 75 12.66 9.48 -5.37
CA LEU A 75 13.03 10.64 -4.56
C LEU A 75 12.37 11.93 -5.06
N ARG A 76 12.32 12.15 -6.37
CA ARG A 76 11.63 13.32 -6.97
C ARG A 76 10.13 13.25 -6.72
N ASN A 77 9.52 12.07 -6.81
CA ASN A 77 8.11 11.88 -6.46
C ASN A 77 7.86 12.17 -4.98
N LEU A 78 8.73 11.71 -4.08
CA LEU A 78 8.64 12.01 -2.65
C LEU A 78 8.76 13.50 -2.36
N ALA A 79 9.74 14.16 -2.99
CA ALA A 79 9.97 15.59 -2.86
C ALA A 79 8.83 16.42 -3.43
N SER A 80 8.22 16.01 -4.55
CA SER A 80 7.04 16.70 -5.09
C SER A 80 5.80 16.46 -4.22
N PHE A 81 5.63 15.24 -3.69
CA PHE A 81 4.48 14.87 -2.87
C PHE A 81 4.45 15.55 -1.50
N ALA A 82 5.62 15.66 -0.84
CA ALA A 82 5.70 16.10 0.56
C ALA A 82 6.79 17.17 0.82
N GLY A 83 7.37 17.75 -0.22
CA GLY A 83 8.35 18.83 -0.13
C GLY A 83 7.80 20.14 -0.66
N ASP A 84 7.79 21.16 0.20
CA ASP A 84 7.43 22.52 -0.18
C ASP A 84 8.60 23.16 -0.93
N PRO A 85 8.39 23.72 -2.15
CA PRO A 85 9.45 24.42 -2.87
C PRO A 85 10.13 25.54 -2.06
N PHE A 86 9.41 26.14 -1.11
CA PHE A 86 9.87 27.27 -0.29
C PHE A 86 10.01 26.91 1.19
N GLY A 87 9.80 25.65 1.55
CA GLY A 87 9.84 25.18 2.95
C GLY A 87 11.18 24.61 3.39
N ALA A 88 12.20 24.59 2.52
CA ALA A 88 13.54 24.19 2.92
C ALA A 88 14.05 25.13 4.02
N PHE A 89 14.84 24.60 4.96
CA PHE A 89 15.27 25.38 6.11
C PHE A 89 16.16 26.58 5.68
N PRO A 90 16.01 27.77 6.29
CA PRO A 90 15.09 28.11 7.40
C PRO A 90 13.63 28.24 6.95
N ALA A 91 12.70 27.88 7.85
CA ALA A 91 11.27 28.09 7.62
C ALA A 91 11.00 29.55 7.24
N ARG A 92 10.08 29.74 6.29
CA ARG A 92 9.78 31.04 5.70
C ARG A 92 8.33 31.40 6.00
N GLN A 93 8.12 32.60 6.52
CA GLN A 93 6.80 33.18 6.66
C GLN A 93 6.68 34.34 5.68
N ASP A 94 5.77 34.21 4.72
CA ASP A 94 5.52 35.29 3.77
C ASP A 94 4.77 36.45 4.43
N THR A 95 4.84 37.59 3.76
CA THR A 95 3.96 38.74 4.03
C THR A 95 3.16 39.05 2.79
N THR A 96 2.06 39.78 2.94
CA THR A 96 1.24 40.22 1.80
C THR A 96 2.04 41.05 0.77
N GLY A 97 3.11 41.71 1.21
CA GLY A 97 4.03 42.47 0.34
C GLY A 97 5.18 41.66 -0.25
N SER A 98 5.40 40.41 0.18
CA SER A 98 6.47 39.54 -0.32
C SER A 98 6.06 38.05 -0.31
N PRO A 99 5.02 37.67 -1.07
CA PRO A 99 4.61 36.28 -1.19
C PRO A 99 5.66 35.45 -1.96
N ALA A 100 5.83 34.17 -1.61
CA ALA A 100 6.68 33.25 -2.35
C ALA A 100 6.12 32.99 -3.76
N VAL A 101 4.80 32.91 -3.85
CA VAL A 101 4.08 32.81 -5.12
C VAL A 101 3.00 33.89 -5.20
N PRO A 102 3.18 34.91 -6.04
CA PRO A 102 2.27 36.06 -6.12
C PRO A 102 0.79 35.69 -6.37
N SER A 103 0.52 34.61 -7.10
CA SER A 103 -0.85 34.16 -7.40
C SER A 103 -1.55 33.48 -6.22
N VAL A 104 -0.82 33.09 -5.18
CA VAL A 104 -1.36 32.43 -3.98
C VAL A 104 -1.48 33.41 -2.81
N GLY A 105 -0.58 34.39 -2.72
CA GLY A 105 -0.54 35.36 -1.63
C GLY A 105 0.39 34.93 -0.52
N ALA A 106 0.21 35.50 0.68
CA ALA A 106 1.08 35.22 1.81
C ALA A 106 0.74 33.87 2.45
N ASP A 107 1.74 33.01 2.58
CA ASP A 107 1.64 31.69 3.21
C ASP A 107 2.77 31.41 4.22
N VAL A 108 2.65 30.29 4.94
CA VAL A 108 3.70 29.78 5.84
C VAL A 108 4.33 28.54 5.23
N HIS A 109 5.66 28.51 5.20
CA HIS A 109 6.47 27.44 4.64
C HIS A 109 7.40 26.83 5.70
N PRO A 110 7.55 25.49 5.77
CA PRO A 110 6.88 24.50 4.94
C PRO A 110 5.36 24.44 5.21
N LEU A 111 4.59 24.26 4.15
CA LEU A 111 3.12 24.20 4.22
C LEU A 111 2.67 23.08 5.17
N PRO A 112 1.85 23.38 6.21
CA PRO A 112 1.45 22.40 7.22
C PRO A 112 0.78 21.14 6.65
N ILE A 113 0.10 21.27 5.51
CA ILE A 113 -0.52 20.13 4.86
C ILE A 113 0.51 19.19 4.25
N LEU A 114 1.58 19.69 3.63
CA LEU A 114 2.67 18.83 3.11
C LEU A 114 3.40 18.10 4.23
N THR A 115 3.69 18.81 5.32
CA THR A 115 4.46 18.25 6.43
C THR A 115 3.73 17.14 7.20
N ALA A 116 2.42 16.96 6.98
CA ALA A 116 1.66 15.83 7.51
C ALA A 116 2.19 14.47 7.03
N TRP A 117 2.86 14.42 5.88
CA TRP A 117 3.50 13.22 5.32
C TRP A 117 5.01 13.15 5.63
N GLY A 118 5.52 14.09 6.42
CA GLY A 118 6.94 14.38 6.59
C GLY A 118 7.35 15.62 5.79
N ASP A 119 8.33 16.38 6.31
CA ASP A 119 8.86 17.55 5.61
C ASP A 119 10.03 17.16 4.70
N TYR A 120 9.75 17.06 3.39
CA TYR A 120 10.75 16.75 2.37
C TYR A 120 11.20 17.99 1.59
N SER A 121 11.01 19.18 2.13
CA SER A 121 11.39 20.43 1.46
C SER A 121 12.90 20.54 1.24
N ASN A 122 13.71 20.09 2.22
CA ASN A 122 15.16 20.01 2.06
C ASN A 122 15.57 18.97 1.00
N LEU A 123 14.82 17.86 0.86
CA LEU A 123 15.05 16.90 -0.22
C LEU A 123 14.75 17.53 -1.57
N ARG A 124 13.64 18.27 -1.69
CA ARG A 124 13.29 19.00 -2.91
C ARG A 124 14.38 19.99 -3.32
N ARG A 125 14.91 20.76 -2.36
CA ARG A 125 16.05 21.67 -2.59
C ARG A 125 17.31 20.91 -3.04
N ALA A 126 17.66 19.82 -2.35
CA ALA A 126 18.84 19.02 -2.67
C ALA A 126 18.75 18.41 -4.09
N LEU A 127 17.56 17.95 -4.50
CA LEU A 127 17.32 17.43 -5.85
C LEU A 127 17.39 18.52 -6.92
N GLN A 128 16.88 19.73 -6.65
CA GLN A 128 17.03 20.87 -7.57
C GLN A 128 18.50 21.21 -7.82
N GLN A 129 19.32 21.18 -6.77
CA GLN A 129 20.77 21.38 -6.91
C GLN A 129 21.43 20.23 -7.67
N LEU A 130 21.06 18.98 -7.37
CA LEU A 130 21.54 17.79 -8.08
C LEU A 130 21.17 17.81 -9.57
N ASP A 131 20.04 18.41 -9.93
CA ASP A 131 19.62 18.54 -11.33
C ASP A 131 20.39 19.64 -12.07
N SER A 132 21.04 20.56 -11.35
CA SER A 132 21.87 21.64 -11.91
C SER A 132 23.38 21.37 -11.84
N GLU A 133 23.83 20.47 -10.98
CA GLU A 133 25.25 20.24 -10.65
C GLU A 133 25.53 18.74 -10.53
N ASN A 134 26.81 18.34 -10.42
CA ASN A 134 27.10 16.92 -10.16
C ASN A 134 26.88 16.59 -8.69
N TYR A 135 26.56 15.32 -8.41
CA TYR A 135 26.43 14.84 -7.03
C TYR A 135 27.65 15.20 -6.16
N GLU A 136 28.86 15.15 -6.72
CA GLU A 136 30.08 15.44 -5.95
C GLU A 136 30.23 16.90 -5.54
N ASP A 137 29.62 17.81 -6.28
CA ASP A 137 29.68 19.26 -6.05
C ASP A 137 28.67 19.71 -4.97
N LEU A 138 27.72 18.84 -4.62
CA LEU A 138 26.73 19.10 -3.57
C LEU A 138 27.36 19.26 -2.19
N SER A 139 26.73 20.09 -1.36
CA SER A 139 27.08 20.21 0.05
C SER A 139 26.93 18.87 0.79
N LEU A 140 27.68 18.70 1.88
CA LEU A 140 27.56 17.50 2.71
C LEU A 140 26.13 17.33 3.26
N ALA A 141 25.44 18.44 3.54
CA ALA A 141 24.06 18.42 4.00
C ALA A 141 23.10 17.91 2.92
N ASP A 142 23.31 18.29 1.66
CA ASP A 142 22.52 17.82 0.53
C ASP A 142 22.75 16.34 0.23
N LYS A 143 24.03 15.92 0.21
CA LYS A 143 24.40 14.50 0.07
C LYS A 143 23.74 13.66 1.16
N THR A 144 23.81 14.09 2.41
CA THR A 144 23.21 13.40 3.56
C THR A 144 21.68 13.37 3.46
N THR A 145 21.05 14.46 3.01
CA THR A 145 19.60 14.53 2.80
C THR A 145 19.14 13.50 1.77
N LEU A 146 19.82 13.44 0.62
CA LEU A 146 19.55 12.47 -0.44
C LEU A 146 19.73 11.02 0.05
N GLN A 147 20.84 10.75 0.74
CA GLN A 147 21.14 9.41 1.28
C GLN A 147 20.09 8.95 2.31
N THR A 148 19.73 9.83 3.25
CA THR A 148 18.75 9.52 4.29
C THR A 148 17.37 9.25 3.70
N ALA A 149 16.91 10.09 2.77
CA ALA A 149 15.65 9.87 2.07
C ALA A 149 15.68 8.56 1.25
N SER A 150 16.82 8.23 0.64
CA SER A 150 17.00 6.99 -0.12
C SER A 150 16.92 5.76 0.77
N CYS A 151 17.51 5.79 1.97
CA CYS A 151 17.39 4.71 2.95
C CYS A 151 15.93 4.53 3.41
N THR A 152 15.22 5.62 3.70
CA THR A 152 13.79 5.58 4.05
C THR A 152 12.94 4.97 2.95
N LEU A 153 13.15 5.39 1.69
CA LEU A 153 12.47 4.79 0.54
C LEU A 153 12.85 3.32 0.35
N GLY A 154 14.11 2.95 0.57
CA GLY A 154 14.60 1.58 0.48
C GLY A 154 13.89 0.64 1.47
N MET A 155 13.68 1.10 2.71
CA MET A 155 12.92 0.36 3.72
C MET A 155 11.47 0.10 3.30
N LEU A 156 10.79 1.11 2.74
CA LEU A 156 9.43 0.95 2.24
C LEU A 156 9.37 0.09 0.97
N ALA A 157 10.34 0.26 0.06
CA ALA A 157 10.46 -0.55 -1.15
C ALA A 157 10.67 -2.03 -0.81
N TYR A 158 11.45 -2.34 0.22
CA TYR A 158 11.63 -3.72 0.70
C TYR A 158 10.31 -4.37 1.13
N ASN A 159 9.43 -3.66 1.85
CA ASN A 159 8.11 -4.20 2.20
C ASN A 159 7.26 -4.46 0.96
N ILE A 160 7.27 -3.51 0.01
CA ILE A 160 6.50 -3.62 -1.22
C ILE A 160 7.00 -4.79 -2.06
N ASP A 161 8.32 -4.99 -2.17
CA ASP A 161 8.95 -6.09 -2.90
C ASP A 161 8.55 -7.45 -2.31
N ASN A 162 8.62 -7.60 -0.99
CA ASN A 162 8.16 -8.81 -0.29
C ASN A 162 6.69 -9.14 -0.60
N LEU A 163 5.82 -8.12 -0.68
CA LEU A 163 4.41 -8.33 -1.01
C LEU A 163 4.20 -8.65 -2.48
N GLN A 164 4.91 -7.98 -3.39
CA GLN A 164 4.79 -8.23 -4.82
C GLN A 164 5.21 -9.64 -5.19
N ASP A 165 6.31 -10.13 -4.59
CA ASP A 165 6.88 -11.44 -4.89
C ASP A 165 6.08 -12.62 -4.34
N ILE A 166 5.07 -12.39 -3.48
CA ILE A 166 4.15 -13.45 -3.04
C ILE A 166 3.48 -14.09 -4.26
N ASN A 167 3.75 -15.36 -4.51
CA ASN A 167 3.12 -16.11 -5.58
C ASN A 167 2.06 -17.06 -5.04
N TYR A 168 0.80 -16.68 -5.15
CA TYR A 168 -0.31 -17.50 -4.68
C TYR A 168 -0.42 -18.88 -5.36
N ALA A 169 -0.03 -18.98 -6.64
CA ALA A 169 -0.07 -20.24 -7.38
C ALA A 169 1.10 -21.17 -7.07
N SER A 170 2.03 -20.77 -6.19
CA SER A 170 3.12 -21.66 -5.82
C SER A 170 2.58 -22.97 -5.27
N THR A 171 3.05 -24.07 -5.87
CA THR A 171 2.81 -25.44 -5.40
C THR A 171 4.01 -25.97 -4.61
N THR A 172 5.10 -25.20 -4.51
CA THR A 172 6.22 -25.55 -3.64
C THR A 172 5.82 -25.20 -2.20
N GLY A 173 5.78 -26.21 -1.32
CA GLY A 173 5.37 -26.05 0.08
C GLY A 173 6.33 -25.22 0.94
N THR A 174 7.32 -24.57 0.32
CA THR A 174 8.33 -23.75 0.99
C THR A 174 7.88 -22.30 1.16
N GLU A 175 7.01 -21.78 0.30
CA GLU A 175 6.52 -20.39 0.43
C GLU A 175 5.61 -20.24 1.66
N THR A 176 5.70 -19.12 2.37
CA THR A 176 4.77 -18.83 3.48
C THR A 176 3.34 -18.68 2.97
N VAL A 177 3.15 -18.03 1.83
CA VAL A 177 1.87 -17.95 1.15
C VAL A 177 1.93 -18.81 -0.10
N ASN A 178 1.30 -19.98 -0.04
CA ASN A 178 1.13 -20.91 -1.15
C ASN A 178 -0.31 -21.43 -1.20
N ARG A 179 -0.62 -22.24 -2.21
CA ARG A 179 -1.96 -22.80 -2.39
C ARG A 179 -2.44 -23.62 -1.19
N ALA A 180 -1.58 -24.39 -0.54
CA ALA A 180 -1.95 -25.20 0.63
C ALA A 180 -2.23 -24.32 1.87
N ALA A 181 -1.43 -23.29 2.09
CA ALA A 181 -1.65 -22.30 3.15
C ALA A 181 -2.98 -21.55 2.96
N LEU A 182 -3.33 -21.22 1.71
CA LEU A 182 -4.60 -20.56 1.38
C LEU A 182 -5.81 -21.50 1.54
N LEU A 183 -5.64 -22.80 1.30
CA LEU A 183 -6.66 -23.82 1.64
C LEU A 183 -6.85 -23.96 3.14
N ALA A 184 -5.76 -23.95 3.92
CA ALA A 184 -5.83 -23.98 5.38
C ALA A 184 -6.49 -22.72 5.95
N LEU A 185 -6.19 -21.56 5.36
CA LEU A 185 -6.86 -20.30 5.69
C LEU A 185 -8.36 -20.34 5.38
N ASP A 186 -8.75 -20.81 4.19
CA ASP A 186 -10.17 -21.02 3.84
C ASP A 186 -10.88 -21.93 4.84
N THR A 187 -10.25 -23.04 5.22
CA THR A 187 -10.78 -23.98 6.21
C THR A 187 -10.95 -23.34 7.58
N ALA A 188 -10.00 -22.52 8.02
CA ALA A 188 -10.09 -21.80 9.29
C ALA A 188 -11.19 -20.73 9.28
N LEU A 189 -11.28 -19.94 8.21
CA LEU A 189 -12.36 -18.97 8.01
C LEU A 189 -13.74 -19.63 7.91
N GLN A 190 -13.79 -20.88 7.44
CA GLN A 190 -15.00 -21.69 7.46
C GLN A 190 -15.32 -22.22 8.88
N ALA A 191 -14.33 -22.72 9.63
CA ALA A 191 -14.54 -23.23 10.98
C ALA A 191 -15.05 -22.16 11.96
N ASP A 192 -14.67 -20.90 11.75
CA ASP A 192 -15.20 -19.75 12.50
C ASP A 192 -16.70 -19.50 12.22
N LEU A 193 -17.27 -20.01 11.11
CA LEU A 193 -18.71 -19.99 10.84
C LEU A 193 -19.49 -21.03 11.64
N ASP A 194 -18.86 -22.17 11.93
CA ASP A 194 -19.54 -23.33 12.50
C ASP A 194 -19.54 -23.31 14.05
N GLY A 195 -19.00 -22.26 14.67
CA GLY A 195 -18.95 -22.12 16.13
C GLY A 195 -18.07 -23.15 16.85
N ALA A 196 -17.19 -23.86 16.12
CA ALA A 196 -16.43 -25.00 16.63
C ALA A 196 -14.95 -24.67 16.98
N GLY A 197 -14.48 -23.44 16.75
CA GLY A 197 -13.12 -23.00 17.06
C GLY A 197 -13.06 -22.10 18.30
N SER A 198 -12.43 -22.58 19.37
CA SER A 198 -12.19 -21.86 20.61
C SER A 198 -11.26 -20.66 20.41
N GLN A 199 -11.83 -19.47 20.18
CA GLN A 199 -11.59 -18.19 20.87
C GLN A 199 -12.66 -17.18 20.42
N ALA A 200 -13.80 -17.21 21.12
CA ALA A 200 -14.85 -16.17 21.18
C ALA A 200 -15.33 -15.49 19.88
N ALA A 201 -16.20 -16.17 19.12
CA ALA A 201 -17.42 -15.55 18.59
C ALA A 201 -18.44 -16.61 18.13
N GLY A 202 -19.24 -17.13 19.07
CA GLY A 202 -20.49 -17.87 18.79
C GLY A 202 -21.61 -16.97 18.26
N ALA A 203 -21.26 -15.90 17.54
CA ALA A 203 -22.14 -15.04 16.79
C ALA A 203 -21.36 -14.73 15.52
N GLY A 204 -21.85 -15.15 14.35
CA GLY A 204 -21.19 -14.85 13.08
C GLY A 204 -20.71 -13.40 13.06
N LEU A 205 -19.46 -13.19 12.67
CA LEU A 205 -18.82 -11.86 12.70
C LEU A 205 -19.80 -10.81 12.12
N PRO A 206 -20.04 -9.68 12.82
CA PRO A 206 -21.03 -8.71 12.42
C PRO A 206 -20.85 -8.30 10.95
N THR A 207 -21.97 -8.06 10.26
CA THR A 207 -21.95 -7.40 8.95
C THR A 207 -21.08 -6.14 9.03
N GLY A 208 -20.05 -6.03 8.19
CA GLY A 208 -19.11 -4.91 8.22
C GLY A 208 -17.88 -5.10 9.13
N SER A 209 -17.61 -6.31 9.61
CA SER A 209 -16.34 -6.63 10.30
C SER A 209 -15.13 -6.28 9.45
N THR A 210 -14.13 -5.65 10.05
CA THR A 210 -12.88 -5.27 9.37
C THR A 210 -12.01 -6.51 9.12
N PRO A 211 -11.10 -6.47 8.12
CA PRO A 211 -10.11 -7.53 7.92
C PRO A 211 -9.30 -7.86 9.16
N ASP A 212 -8.93 -6.85 9.95
CA ASP A 212 -8.18 -7.03 11.19
C ASP A 212 -8.94 -7.89 12.20
N ASN A 213 -10.27 -7.78 12.27
CA ASN A 213 -11.08 -8.63 13.14
C ASN A 213 -11.05 -10.10 12.69
N TYR A 214 -11.20 -10.36 11.40
CA TYR A 214 -11.07 -11.72 10.84
C TYR A 214 -9.67 -12.28 11.08
N ILE A 215 -8.63 -11.49 10.81
CA ILE A 215 -7.24 -11.90 10.99
C ILE A 215 -7.01 -12.26 12.45
N ASN A 216 -7.36 -11.39 13.40
CA ASN A 216 -7.07 -11.60 14.82
C ASN A 216 -7.79 -12.83 15.43
N ALA A 217 -8.87 -13.30 14.82
CA ALA A 217 -9.57 -14.52 15.24
C ALA A 217 -8.84 -15.82 14.85
N LEU A 218 -7.94 -15.76 13.86
CA LEU A 218 -7.25 -16.94 13.33
C LEU A 218 -6.13 -17.41 14.26
N THR A 219 -5.66 -18.65 14.05
CA THR A 219 -4.41 -19.15 14.65
C THR A 219 -3.20 -18.35 14.15
N ALA A 220 -2.09 -18.33 14.90
CA ALA A 220 -0.88 -17.56 14.54
C ALA A 220 -0.38 -17.83 13.10
N THR A 221 -0.39 -19.08 12.64
CA THR A 221 0.01 -19.42 11.26
C THR A 221 -0.94 -18.82 10.22
N ASN A 222 -2.25 -18.95 10.43
CA ASN A 222 -3.26 -18.42 9.52
C ASN A 222 -3.33 -16.89 9.60
N GLN A 223 -3.06 -16.29 10.75
CA GLN A 223 -2.90 -14.85 10.94
C GLN A 223 -1.81 -14.29 10.03
N THR A 224 -0.63 -14.90 10.00
CA THR A 224 0.47 -14.45 9.12
C THR A 224 0.08 -14.51 7.65
N VAL A 225 -0.49 -15.63 7.20
CA VAL A 225 -0.94 -15.79 5.80
C VAL A 225 -2.01 -14.76 5.45
N ALA A 226 -3.03 -14.63 6.29
CA ALA A 226 -4.13 -13.70 6.09
C ALA A 226 -3.65 -12.24 6.05
N ARG A 227 -2.72 -11.86 6.93
CA ARG A 227 -2.15 -10.51 6.97
C ARG A 227 -1.33 -10.18 5.73
N LEU A 228 -0.50 -11.12 5.26
CA LEU A 228 0.29 -10.95 4.04
C LEU A 228 -0.61 -10.80 2.80
N VAL A 229 -1.64 -11.64 2.69
CA VAL A 229 -2.63 -11.56 1.60
C VAL A 229 -3.40 -10.24 1.67
N HIS A 230 -3.91 -9.87 2.84
CA HIS A 230 -4.62 -8.60 3.04
C HIS A 230 -3.77 -7.40 2.62
N LEU A 231 -2.53 -7.34 3.13
CA LEU A 231 -1.64 -6.22 2.88
C LEU A 231 -1.20 -6.16 1.42
N LYS A 232 -0.94 -7.31 0.78
CA LYS A 232 -0.62 -7.36 -0.66
C LYS A 232 -1.72 -6.72 -1.49
N GLU A 233 -2.96 -7.14 -1.30
CA GLU A 233 -4.09 -6.61 -2.07
C GLU A 233 -4.38 -5.14 -1.74
N GLN A 234 -4.26 -4.76 -0.46
CA GLN A 234 -4.38 -3.36 -0.03
C GLN A 234 -3.31 -2.48 -0.68
N VAL A 235 -2.04 -2.88 -0.65
CA VAL A 235 -0.94 -2.12 -1.26
C VAL A 235 -1.10 -2.03 -2.77
N ALA A 236 -1.47 -3.12 -3.44
CA ALA A 236 -1.71 -3.11 -4.89
C ALA A 236 -2.82 -2.13 -5.28
N ARG A 237 -3.93 -2.12 -4.53
CA ARG A 237 -5.04 -1.18 -4.72
C ARG A 237 -4.62 0.26 -4.41
N ASP A 238 -3.93 0.49 -3.32
CA ASP A 238 -3.61 1.85 -2.87
C ASP A 238 -2.58 2.51 -3.81
N ARG A 239 -1.62 1.73 -4.34
CA ARG A 239 -0.72 2.13 -5.43
C ARG A 239 -1.41 2.40 -6.76
N ARG A 240 -2.62 1.86 -6.96
CA ARG A 240 -3.43 2.07 -8.16
C ARG A 240 -4.28 3.33 -8.06
N PHE A 241 -4.89 3.58 -6.90
CA PHE A 241 -5.94 4.60 -6.80
C PHE A 241 -5.55 5.89 -6.10
N GLY A 242 -4.50 5.90 -5.27
CA GLY A 242 -4.09 7.12 -4.57
C GLY A 242 -5.21 7.64 -3.68
N PHE A 243 -5.63 8.89 -3.84
CA PHE A 243 -6.76 9.46 -3.10
C PHE A 243 -8.12 9.20 -3.78
N ALA A 244 -8.12 8.67 -5.00
CA ALA A 244 -9.35 8.38 -5.71
C ALA A 244 -10.09 7.20 -5.05
N ASN A 245 -11.42 7.23 -5.14
CA ASN A 245 -12.22 6.10 -4.70
C ASN A 245 -11.99 4.90 -5.63
N VAL A 246 -12.08 3.70 -5.07
CA VAL A 246 -12.05 2.47 -5.86
C VAL A 246 -13.34 2.40 -6.70
N PRO A 247 -13.24 2.24 -8.03
CA PRO A 247 -14.40 2.27 -8.91
C PRO A 247 -15.44 1.20 -8.58
N ASN A 248 -16.71 1.58 -8.68
CA ASN A 248 -17.86 0.66 -8.64
C ASN A 248 -18.25 0.16 -10.05
N THR A 249 -17.40 0.38 -11.05
CA THR A 249 -17.76 0.09 -12.44
C THR A 249 -17.43 -1.37 -12.81
N PRO A 250 -18.16 -1.95 -13.77
CA PRO A 250 -18.03 -3.37 -14.08
C PRO A 250 -16.63 -3.68 -14.61
N ASN A 251 -16.09 -4.85 -14.21
CA ASN A 251 -15.04 -5.66 -14.89
C ASN A 251 -13.74 -5.91 -14.12
N ARG A 252 -13.41 -5.16 -13.05
CA ARG A 252 -12.17 -5.41 -12.26
C ARG A 252 -12.38 -5.50 -10.76
N TYR A 253 -13.27 -4.74 -10.14
CA TYR A 253 -13.44 -4.76 -8.68
C TYR A 253 -14.80 -5.31 -8.27
N GLN A 254 -15.36 -6.19 -9.08
CA GLN A 254 -16.67 -6.81 -8.87
C GLN A 254 -16.65 -8.26 -9.31
N TYR A 255 -17.44 -9.08 -8.60
CA TYR A 255 -17.72 -10.46 -8.94
C TYR A 255 -19.23 -10.69 -8.94
N THR A 256 -19.78 -11.20 -10.04
CA THR A 256 -21.16 -11.67 -10.08
C THR A 256 -21.18 -13.13 -9.69
N VAL A 257 -21.91 -13.45 -8.63
CA VAL A 257 -22.13 -14.81 -8.14
C VAL A 257 -22.82 -15.65 -9.21
N GLN A 258 -22.30 -16.85 -9.48
CA GLN A 258 -22.74 -17.72 -10.57
C GLN A 258 -23.30 -19.07 -10.10
N PHE A 259 -22.72 -19.68 -9.06
CA PHE A 259 -22.94 -21.09 -8.72
C PHE A 259 -23.67 -21.29 -7.38
N VAL A 260 -23.43 -20.45 -6.39
CA VAL A 260 -24.03 -20.56 -5.05
C VAL A 260 -25.44 -19.99 -5.02
N SER A 261 -26.31 -20.60 -4.23
CA SER A 261 -27.64 -20.12 -3.93
C SER A 261 -27.92 -20.34 -2.45
N GLY A 262 -28.26 -19.28 -1.72
CA GLY A 262 -28.51 -19.33 -0.27
C GLY A 262 -27.26 -19.52 0.59
N PHE A 263 -26.05 -19.24 0.08
CA PHE A 263 -24.83 -19.34 0.88
C PHE A 263 -24.75 -18.17 1.86
N ASN A 264 -24.75 -18.42 3.17
CA ASN A 264 -24.63 -17.37 4.19
C ASN A 264 -23.18 -17.28 4.70
N TYR A 265 -22.59 -16.09 4.65
CA TYR A 265 -21.26 -15.82 5.17
C TYR A 265 -21.14 -14.36 5.65
N GLY A 266 -20.54 -14.14 6.83
CA GLY A 266 -20.35 -12.79 7.38
C GLY A 266 -21.66 -12.01 7.57
N GLY A 267 -22.75 -12.71 7.86
CA GLY A 267 -24.10 -12.13 7.99
C GLY A 267 -24.78 -11.76 6.67
N VAL A 268 -24.19 -12.11 5.51
CA VAL A 268 -24.73 -11.82 4.17
C VAL A 268 -25.10 -13.12 3.47
N THR A 269 -26.25 -13.15 2.79
CA THR A 269 -26.67 -14.28 1.95
C THR A 269 -26.34 -14.00 0.48
N TYR A 270 -25.56 -14.90 -0.11
CA TYR A 270 -25.10 -14.86 -1.50
C TYR A 270 -25.94 -15.80 -2.35
N ASN A 271 -26.56 -15.23 -3.39
CA ASN A 271 -27.35 -15.93 -4.39
C ASN A 271 -26.76 -15.66 -5.78
N SER A 272 -26.91 -16.63 -6.69
CA SER A 272 -26.60 -16.45 -8.11
C SER A 272 -27.27 -15.18 -8.66
N GLY A 273 -26.49 -14.39 -9.39
CA GLY A 273 -26.89 -13.08 -9.89
C GLY A 273 -26.54 -11.91 -8.96
N ASN A 274 -26.25 -12.15 -7.66
CA ASN A 274 -25.77 -11.10 -6.77
C ASN A 274 -24.40 -10.59 -7.24
N THR A 275 -24.16 -9.29 -7.15
CA THR A 275 -22.84 -8.71 -7.39
C THR A 275 -22.16 -8.38 -6.06
N ILE A 276 -20.93 -8.85 -5.90
CA ILE A 276 -20.05 -8.60 -4.76
C ILE A 276 -19.02 -7.57 -5.20
N ALA A 277 -18.80 -6.55 -4.39
CA ALA A 277 -17.72 -5.59 -4.60
C ALA A 277 -16.44 -6.09 -3.94
N LEU A 278 -15.30 -5.98 -4.64
CA LEU A 278 -14.03 -6.55 -4.24
C LEU A 278 -13.01 -5.46 -3.89
N GLY A 279 -12.11 -5.77 -2.95
CA GLY A 279 -10.99 -4.91 -2.60
C GLY A 279 -9.74 -5.10 -3.48
N PHE A 280 -9.83 -5.96 -4.49
CA PHE A 280 -8.72 -6.36 -5.37
C PHE A 280 -9.16 -6.46 -6.83
N ASP A 281 -8.19 -6.47 -7.73
CA ASP A 281 -8.40 -6.55 -9.17
C ASP A 281 -8.69 -8.00 -9.63
N PHE A 282 -9.96 -8.27 -9.88
CA PHE A 282 -10.57 -9.44 -10.49
C PHE A 282 -10.74 -9.26 -12.01
N SER A 283 -9.65 -9.07 -12.74
CA SER A 283 -9.73 -9.05 -14.21
C SER A 283 -10.19 -10.41 -14.77
N THR A 284 -11.19 -10.39 -15.65
CA THR A 284 -11.93 -11.58 -16.12
C THR A 284 -11.14 -12.51 -17.05
N ALA A 285 -9.97 -12.07 -17.57
CA ALA A 285 -9.18 -12.87 -18.51
C ALA A 285 -8.39 -14.01 -17.85
N THR A 286 -7.98 -13.85 -16.58
CA THR A 286 -7.24 -14.87 -15.81
C THR A 286 -7.73 -15.03 -14.38
N GLY A 287 -8.78 -14.29 -13.98
CA GLY A 287 -9.19 -14.15 -12.58
C GLY A 287 -8.09 -13.58 -11.70
N ASN A 288 -7.08 -12.93 -12.30
CA ASN A 288 -5.81 -12.52 -11.69
C ASN A 288 -5.16 -13.61 -10.80
N ASN A 289 -5.31 -14.88 -11.20
CA ASN A 289 -4.87 -16.01 -10.39
C ASN A 289 -5.39 -15.90 -8.94
N PHE A 290 -6.71 -15.71 -8.80
CA PHE A 290 -7.49 -15.53 -7.57
C PHE A 290 -6.95 -16.28 -6.34
N PHE A 291 -6.14 -15.64 -5.49
CA PHE A 291 -5.43 -16.32 -4.39
C PHE A 291 -4.84 -17.68 -4.82
N GLY A 292 -4.35 -17.80 -6.06
CA GLY A 292 -3.75 -19.01 -6.62
C GLY A 292 -4.75 -20.07 -7.15
N PHE A 293 -6.06 -19.81 -7.09
CA PHE A 293 -7.12 -20.76 -7.44
C PHE A 293 -7.78 -20.51 -8.80
N GLY A 294 -7.63 -19.30 -9.36
CA GLY A 294 -8.29 -18.89 -10.60
C GLY A 294 -9.80 -18.60 -10.43
N THR A 295 -10.48 -18.30 -11.54
CA THR A 295 -11.92 -17.99 -11.54
C THR A 295 -12.74 -19.16 -10.98
N PRO A 296 -13.69 -18.92 -10.05
CA PRO A 296 -14.57 -19.97 -9.55
C PRO A 296 -15.33 -20.65 -10.69
N ASN A 297 -15.47 -21.98 -10.62
CA ASN A 297 -16.16 -22.78 -11.64
C ASN A 297 -17.07 -23.88 -11.05
N THR A 298 -17.17 -23.93 -9.73
CA THR A 298 -18.04 -24.82 -8.96
C THR A 298 -18.56 -24.10 -7.72
N VAL A 299 -19.64 -24.61 -7.12
CA VAL A 299 -20.20 -24.15 -5.84
C VAL A 299 -19.10 -24.06 -4.77
N ALA A 300 -18.30 -25.13 -4.59
CA ALA A 300 -17.27 -25.17 -3.56
C ALA A 300 -16.17 -24.13 -3.78
N THR A 301 -15.71 -23.94 -5.02
CA THR A 301 -14.69 -22.91 -5.33
C THR A 301 -15.24 -21.49 -5.17
N GLU A 302 -16.53 -21.28 -5.42
CA GLU A 302 -17.15 -19.97 -5.27
C GLU A 302 -17.42 -19.62 -3.79
N GLN A 303 -17.81 -20.59 -2.97
CA GLN A 303 -17.93 -20.39 -1.52
C GLN A 303 -16.58 -19.98 -0.91
N ARG A 304 -15.49 -20.67 -1.28
CA ARG A 304 -14.13 -20.27 -0.90
C ARG A 304 -13.82 -18.86 -1.39
N PHE A 305 -14.19 -18.56 -2.64
CA PHE A 305 -13.94 -17.24 -3.21
C PHE A 305 -14.54 -16.15 -2.33
N ILE A 306 -15.82 -16.31 -2.02
CA ILE A 306 -16.58 -15.37 -1.20
C ILE A 306 -15.90 -15.21 0.16
N ARG A 307 -15.57 -16.31 0.86
CA ARG A 307 -14.93 -16.25 2.19
C ARG A 307 -13.63 -15.45 2.18
N LEU A 308 -12.70 -15.78 1.29
CA LEU A 308 -11.41 -15.09 1.22
C LEU A 308 -11.58 -13.63 0.80
N ALA A 309 -12.40 -13.37 -0.23
CA ALA A 309 -12.62 -12.03 -0.76
C ALA A 309 -13.27 -11.10 0.27
N THR A 310 -14.28 -11.56 1.02
CA THR A 310 -15.03 -10.69 1.93
C THR A 310 -14.37 -10.54 3.30
N SER A 311 -13.53 -11.49 3.70
CA SER A 311 -12.86 -11.45 5.01
C SER A 311 -11.49 -10.81 4.95
N ILE A 312 -10.69 -11.14 3.93
CA ILE A 312 -9.28 -10.77 3.87
C ILE A 312 -9.04 -9.61 2.90
N ALA A 313 -9.82 -9.50 1.83
CA ALA A 313 -9.68 -8.42 0.85
C ALA A 313 -11.01 -7.72 0.52
N PRO A 314 -11.82 -7.32 1.52
CA PRO A 314 -13.08 -6.66 1.26
C PRO A 314 -12.84 -5.32 0.56
N LYS A 315 -13.86 -4.88 -0.17
CA LYS A 315 -13.84 -3.54 -0.73
C LYS A 315 -13.66 -2.50 0.37
N SER A 316 -12.70 -1.63 0.17
CA SER A 316 -12.61 -0.34 0.87
C SER A 316 -12.84 0.74 -0.18
N ASP A 317 -13.73 1.70 0.11
CA ASP A 317 -14.00 2.79 -0.84
C ASP A 317 -12.79 3.69 -1.05
N ARG A 318 -11.91 3.78 -0.05
CA ARG A 318 -10.75 4.67 -0.05
C ARG A 318 -9.46 3.91 0.24
N PRO A 319 -8.40 4.18 -0.53
CA PRO A 319 -7.07 3.69 -0.18
C PRO A 319 -6.62 4.08 1.22
N LYS A 320 -5.92 3.17 1.91
CA LYS A 320 -5.37 3.38 3.25
C LYS A 320 -4.02 4.09 3.19
N PHE A 321 -3.23 3.80 2.15
CA PHE A 321 -1.89 4.34 1.90
C PHE A 321 -1.85 5.10 0.56
N PRO A 322 -2.60 6.21 0.43
CA PRO A 322 -2.77 6.90 -0.86
C PRO A 322 -1.45 7.48 -1.42
N SER A 323 -0.46 7.75 -0.57
CA SER A 323 0.87 8.23 -1.01
C SER A 323 1.60 7.22 -1.90
N LEU A 324 1.30 5.92 -1.77
CA LEU A 324 1.96 4.87 -2.57
C LEU A 324 1.67 5.00 -4.07
N PHE A 325 0.57 5.63 -4.44
CA PHE A 325 0.27 5.99 -5.83
C PHE A 325 1.35 6.89 -6.44
N TYR A 326 1.89 7.81 -5.65
CA TYR A 326 2.93 8.74 -6.12
C TYR A 326 4.34 8.16 -5.94
N LEU A 327 4.59 7.49 -4.81
CA LEU A 327 5.93 6.99 -4.48
C LEU A 327 6.30 5.73 -5.25
N PHE A 328 5.35 4.79 -5.40
CA PHE A 328 5.55 3.50 -6.04
C PHE A 328 4.40 3.18 -6.98
N PRO A 329 4.13 4.00 -8.01
CA PRO A 329 2.99 3.78 -8.89
C PRO A 329 3.00 2.39 -9.52
N VAL A 330 1.82 1.82 -9.76
CA VAL A 330 1.68 0.61 -10.60
C VAL A 330 1.85 0.90 -12.09
N ALA A 331 1.65 2.16 -12.50
CA ALA A 331 1.78 2.61 -13.87
C ALA A 331 2.23 4.07 -13.88
N ALA A 332 3.16 4.45 -14.76
CA ALA A 332 3.65 5.83 -14.79
C ALA A 332 2.54 6.82 -15.15
N HIS A 333 2.37 7.86 -14.31
CA HIS A 333 1.39 8.93 -14.48
C HIS A 333 1.93 10.26 -13.98
N ASN A 334 1.28 11.37 -14.32
CA ASN A 334 1.53 12.67 -13.72
C ASN A 334 0.85 12.80 -12.34
N HIS A 335 1.01 13.95 -11.69
CA HIS A 335 0.39 14.23 -10.38
C HIS A 335 -1.14 14.15 -10.36
N GLY A 336 -1.80 14.51 -11.48
CA GLY A 336 -3.25 14.38 -11.61
C GLY A 336 -3.72 12.94 -11.86
N GLY A 337 -2.81 11.99 -11.97
CA GLY A 337 -3.09 10.59 -12.28
C GLY A 337 -3.34 10.29 -13.76
N THR A 338 -2.98 11.21 -14.66
CA THR A 338 -3.00 10.96 -16.11
C THR A 338 -1.82 10.07 -16.48
N ALA A 339 -2.11 8.85 -16.96
CA ALA A 339 -1.09 7.89 -17.32
C ALA A 339 -0.32 8.30 -18.59
N THR A 340 0.95 7.90 -18.66
CA THR A 340 1.76 8.06 -19.88
C THR A 340 1.24 7.17 -21.01
N THR A 341 1.61 7.47 -22.25
CA THR A 341 1.26 6.64 -23.41
C THR A 341 1.78 5.20 -23.28
N ILE A 342 2.97 5.00 -22.70
CA ILE A 342 3.53 3.67 -22.43
C ILE A 342 2.68 2.93 -21.40
N ALA A 343 2.29 3.60 -20.31
CA ALA A 343 1.43 3.02 -19.28
C ALA A 343 0.05 2.62 -19.83
N LEU A 344 -0.56 3.46 -20.67
CA LEU A 344 -1.85 3.18 -21.31
C LEU A 344 -1.79 2.02 -22.31
N ALA A 345 -0.66 1.84 -22.99
CA ALA A 345 -0.45 0.69 -23.87
C ALA A 345 -0.39 -0.63 -23.08
N ALA A 346 0.17 -0.60 -21.86
CA ALA A 346 0.23 -1.77 -20.98
C ALA A 346 -1.10 -2.03 -20.25
N ASP A 347 -1.79 -0.97 -19.82
CA ASP A 347 -3.08 -1.04 -19.16
C ASP A 347 -3.95 0.15 -19.58
N PRO A 348 -4.99 -0.05 -20.42
CA PRO A 348 -5.88 1.02 -20.88
C PRO A 348 -6.61 1.77 -19.76
N SER A 349 -6.67 1.19 -18.55
CA SER A 349 -7.27 1.80 -17.36
C SER A 349 -6.26 2.40 -16.40
N ALA A 350 -4.99 2.58 -16.82
CA ALA A 350 -3.91 3.12 -15.99
C ALA A 350 -4.16 4.57 -15.53
N THR A 351 -4.95 5.34 -16.28
CA THR A 351 -5.34 6.69 -15.85
C THR A 351 -6.33 6.60 -14.70
N VAL A 352 -5.97 7.20 -13.56
CA VAL A 352 -6.84 7.31 -12.39
C VAL A 352 -6.89 8.77 -11.94
N THR A 353 -7.96 9.46 -12.30
CA THR A 353 -8.17 10.86 -11.94
C THR A 353 -8.21 11.04 -10.44
N GLN A 354 -7.29 11.82 -9.91
CA GLN A 354 -7.22 12.14 -8.48
C GLN A 354 -8.26 13.22 -8.11
N PRO A 355 -8.83 13.21 -6.89
CA PRO A 355 -9.82 14.20 -6.49
C PRO A 355 -9.23 15.61 -6.46
N ALA A 356 -9.82 16.53 -7.23
CA ALA A 356 -9.42 17.94 -7.23
C ALA A 356 -9.73 18.69 -5.92
N THR A 357 -10.40 18.04 -4.97
CA THR A 357 -10.61 18.57 -3.61
C THR A 357 -9.50 18.16 -2.64
N GLU A 358 -8.64 17.21 -3.03
CA GLU A 358 -7.51 16.82 -2.21
C GLU A 358 -6.47 17.96 -2.25
N PRO A 359 -6.12 18.58 -1.12
CA PRO A 359 -5.23 19.75 -1.13
C PRO A 359 -3.90 19.48 -1.84
N TYR A 360 -3.34 18.26 -1.73
CA TYR A 360 -2.13 17.86 -2.45
C TYR A 360 -2.31 17.90 -3.97
N VAL A 361 -3.50 17.57 -4.48
CA VAL A 361 -3.80 17.52 -5.92
C VAL A 361 -4.17 18.91 -6.45
N SER A 362 -4.86 19.71 -5.63
CA SER A 362 -5.54 20.92 -6.07
C SER A 362 -4.69 22.18 -6.05
N ASN A 363 -3.60 22.20 -5.29
CA ASN A 363 -2.82 23.42 -5.08
C ASN A 363 -1.63 23.49 -6.07
N PRO A 364 -1.56 24.53 -6.91
CA PRO A 364 -0.50 24.70 -7.90
C PRO A 364 0.89 24.89 -7.30
N LEU A 365 1.03 25.21 -6.00
CA LEU A 365 2.33 25.20 -5.32
C LEU A 365 2.99 23.82 -5.28
N TYR A 366 2.21 22.76 -5.49
CA TYR A 366 2.67 21.37 -5.46
C TYR A 366 3.02 20.81 -6.84
N LEU A 367 2.71 21.54 -7.92
CA LEU A 367 2.87 21.11 -9.32
C LEU A 367 4.21 21.55 -9.91
#